data_AF-A0A5M5C4T4-F1
#
_entry.id   AF-A0A5M5C4T4-F1
#
_cell.length_a   1.000
_cell.length_b   1.000
_cell.length_c   1.000
_cell.angle_alpha   90.00
_cell.angle_beta   90.00
_cell.angle_gamma   90.00
#
_symmetry.space_group_name_H-M   'P 1'
#
loop_
_entity.id
_entity.type
_entity.pdbx_description
1 polymer ?
#
loop_
_entity_poly.entity_id
_entity_poly.type
_entity_poly.pdbx_seq_one_letter_code
_entity_poly.pdbx_strand_id
1 'polypeptide(L)'
;MKCKIIIGLSAILYFTGCYNREQTPRLSEAEKLMQNNPDSALAILQKLKPEGNRAEQARYALLYSEALEKKQMKVTDDSLIRQAWQYYKHYPKDLRHQCKTLYYWGRIKLRTGDKPGALRLFLKIEEKLTDTDESYYKGLLYRQIGEVYYKQMNYSRAYHYFHEARNNFRQSGDIQEETKATLDMAAATFHSKDIEKAIRLYSAALDLADEHNNSNLIEVSLTNLASLYVISKRHISNDLLQRIELSARQDTVYGYHTLTDVSLLKNHIDSARYYLELAKAHTTDICDMAELQYTAYHIEAQAKNFEKATDNVHRYIYLNDSIMRSNMQFSAGMVERDYFKERTKFAQYRMKNRTVWEIAIAAATFFIIGIAWYIVRQRLRMQRDRTNHYLLLTEKANSEYKALTERVKKQQTTESYLRGLAASRFDIVDKLGKTYYERENTTSQQSVIFNEVKQIITDFAENNGILQELEKIVNTCHDNAMYKLKEDFPTMKASDTRLLCYIFVGFSPQVISLFMKDTVANVYARKSRLKSRIKSTETANKELFLSLLG
;
A
#
# COMPACT_ATOMS: atom_id res chain seq x y z
N MET A 1 -20.81 45.37 -24.85
CA MET A 1 -20.60 44.51 -23.65
C MET A 1 -21.85 44.26 -22.79
N LYS A 2 -23.07 44.63 -23.21
CA LYS A 2 -24.30 44.38 -22.40
C LYS A 2 -25.07 43.09 -22.73
N CYS A 3 -24.85 42.47 -23.91
CA CYS A 3 -25.57 41.24 -24.30
C CYS A 3 -24.93 39.92 -23.79
N LYS A 4 -23.69 39.92 -23.28
CA LYS A 4 -23.04 38.69 -22.77
C LYS A 4 -23.36 38.37 -21.32
N ILE A 5 -23.87 39.32 -20.54
CA ILE A 5 -24.23 39.13 -19.13
C ILE A 5 -25.64 38.52 -18.99
N ILE A 6 -26.54 38.81 -19.93
CA ILE A 6 -27.92 38.30 -19.90
C ILE A 6 -27.99 36.81 -20.23
N ILE A 7 -27.10 36.32 -21.11
CA ILE A 7 -27.03 34.89 -21.47
C ILE A 7 -26.39 34.06 -20.32
N GLY A 8 -25.51 34.67 -19.52
CA GLY A 8 -24.95 34.04 -18.31
C GLY A 8 -25.94 33.93 -17.16
N LEU A 9 -26.86 34.90 -17.01
CA LEU A 9 -27.92 34.89 -16.01
C LEU A 9 -29.11 34.01 -16.39
N SER A 10 -29.44 33.88 -17.69
CA SER A 10 -30.46 32.93 -18.15
C SER A 10 -30.02 31.47 -17.99
N ALA A 11 -28.72 31.17 -18.12
CA ALA A 11 -28.21 29.81 -17.91
C ALA A 11 -28.25 29.35 -16.45
N ILE A 12 -28.16 30.28 -15.48
CA ILE A 12 -28.26 29.96 -14.04
C ILE A 12 -29.72 29.74 -13.62
N LEU A 13 -30.69 30.36 -14.29
CA LEU A 13 -32.12 30.16 -14.07
C LEU A 13 -32.70 28.90 -14.75
N TYR A 14 -31.99 28.31 -15.71
CA TYR A 14 -32.38 27.02 -16.31
C TYR A 14 -31.87 25.79 -15.52
N PHE A 15 -30.98 25.97 -14.55
CA PHE A 15 -30.53 24.89 -13.66
C PHE A 15 -31.34 24.74 -12.37
N THR A 16 -32.29 25.64 -12.09
CA THR A 16 -33.40 25.35 -11.16
C THR A 16 -34.47 24.57 -11.90
N GLY A 17 -34.15 23.33 -12.25
CA GLY A 17 -35.12 22.38 -12.81
C GLY A 17 -36.36 22.33 -11.91
N CYS A 18 -37.53 22.37 -12.55
CA CYS A 18 -38.88 22.38 -11.97
C CYS A 18 -38.96 21.67 -10.61
N TYR A 19 -38.74 22.43 -9.53
CA TYR A 19 -38.99 21.97 -8.17
C TYR A 19 -40.51 22.02 -8.01
N ASN A 20 -41.16 20.86 -7.88
CA ASN A 20 -42.59 20.83 -7.63
C ASN A 20 -42.81 21.30 -6.19
N ARG A 21 -42.90 22.63 -6.01
CA ARG A 21 -42.76 23.35 -4.73
C ARG A 21 -43.74 22.87 -3.64
N GLU A 22 -44.82 22.18 -4.02
CA GLU A 22 -45.83 21.61 -3.12
C GLU A 22 -45.59 20.14 -2.72
N GLN A 23 -44.79 19.37 -3.46
CA GLN A 23 -44.69 17.92 -3.25
C GLN A 23 -43.79 17.56 -2.07
N THR A 24 -42.60 18.16 -1.97
CA THR A 24 -41.65 17.90 -0.87
C THR A 24 -42.25 18.21 0.53
N PRO A 25 -42.98 19.34 0.73
CA PRO A 25 -43.67 19.61 1.98
C PRO A 25 -44.73 18.56 2.31
N ARG A 26 -45.58 18.17 1.36
CA ARG A 26 -46.63 17.15 1.57
C ARG A 26 -46.05 15.76 1.88
N LEU A 27 -44.94 15.36 1.24
CA LEU A 27 -44.23 14.13 1.60
C LEU A 27 -43.71 14.18 3.04
N SER A 28 -43.20 15.33 3.46
CA SER A 28 -42.69 15.52 4.83
C SER A 28 -43.82 15.54 5.87
N GLU A 29 -44.99 16.06 5.50
CA GLU A 29 -46.20 16.00 6.32
C GLU A 29 -46.71 14.57 6.46
N ALA A 30 -46.82 13.83 5.36
CA ALA A 30 -47.21 12.41 5.38
C ALA A 30 -46.24 11.57 6.23
N GLU A 31 -44.93 11.80 6.12
CA GLU A 31 -43.93 11.10 6.93
C GLU A 31 -44.08 11.38 8.44
N LYS A 32 -44.38 12.63 8.83
CA LYS A 32 -44.63 12.98 10.24
C LYS A 32 -45.88 12.29 10.80
N LEU A 33 -46.92 12.19 9.98
CA LEU A 33 -48.18 11.53 10.35
C LEU A 33 -48.07 10.00 10.33
N MET A 34 -47.04 9.45 9.68
CA MET A 34 -46.94 8.02 9.39
C MET A 34 -47.04 7.12 10.61
N GLN A 35 -46.46 7.53 11.75
CA GLN A 35 -46.49 6.69 12.93
C GLN A 35 -47.84 6.69 13.64
N ASN A 36 -48.37 7.87 13.93
CA ASN A 36 -49.52 8.03 14.80
C ASN A 36 -50.85 8.06 14.03
N ASN A 37 -50.84 8.50 12.77
CA ASN A 37 -52.02 8.72 11.93
C ASN A 37 -51.78 8.21 10.49
N PRO A 38 -51.56 6.89 10.29
CA PRO A 38 -51.27 6.32 8.98
C PRO A 38 -52.39 6.55 7.95
N ASP A 39 -53.64 6.66 8.38
CA ASP A 39 -54.81 6.98 7.53
C ASP A 39 -54.68 8.35 6.88
N SER A 40 -54.30 9.35 7.68
CA SER A 40 -54.10 10.71 7.21
C SER A 40 -52.86 10.79 6.31
N ALA A 41 -51.79 10.09 6.66
CA ALA A 41 -50.60 9.98 5.82
C ALA A 41 -50.94 9.36 4.45
N LEU A 42 -51.70 8.26 4.42
CA LEU A 42 -52.13 7.62 3.19
C LEU A 42 -53.01 8.55 2.34
N ALA A 43 -53.96 9.25 2.95
CA ALA A 43 -54.84 10.18 2.24
C ALA A 43 -54.07 11.35 1.59
N ILE A 44 -53.02 11.85 2.24
CA ILE A 44 -52.11 12.84 1.64
C ILE A 44 -51.39 12.23 0.45
N LEU A 45 -50.80 11.04 0.61
CA LEU A 45 -50.02 10.39 -0.43
C LEU A 45 -50.88 10.02 -1.64
N GLN A 46 -52.12 9.55 -1.46
CA GLN A 46 -53.04 9.24 -2.56
C GLN A 46 -53.40 10.45 -3.43
N LYS A 47 -53.36 11.66 -2.87
CA LYS A 47 -53.60 12.91 -3.61
C LYS A 47 -52.36 13.39 -4.36
N LEU A 48 -51.19 12.83 -4.08
CA LEU A 48 -49.96 13.16 -4.78
C LEU A 48 -49.83 12.32 -6.05
N LYS A 49 -49.39 12.94 -7.13
CA LYS A 49 -48.92 12.20 -8.31
C LYS A 49 -47.46 11.80 -8.10
N PRO A 50 -47.02 10.62 -8.59
CA PRO A 50 -45.61 10.21 -8.58
C PRO A 50 -44.78 10.98 -9.63
N GLU A 51 -44.95 12.30 -9.69
CA GLU A 51 -44.22 13.23 -10.54
C GLU A 51 -43.04 13.85 -9.75
N GLY A 52 -42.19 14.65 -10.38
CA GLY A 52 -41.03 15.28 -9.72
C GLY A 52 -39.68 14.60 -10.00
N ASN A 53 -38.66 14.97 -9.24
CA ASN A 53 -37.31 14.43 -9.45
C ASN A 53 -37.18 12.98 -8.93
N ARG A 54 -36.10 12.28 -9.32
CA ARG A 54 -35.89 10.86 -8.92
C ARG A 54 -35.90 10.65 -7.40
N ALA A 55 -35.45 11.63 -6.62
CA ALA A 55 -35.43 11.55 -5.16
C ALA A 55 -36.85 11.62 -4.57
N GLU A 56 -37.68 12.54 -5.08
CA GLU A 56 -39.07 12.71 -4.67
C GLU A 56 -39.92 11.49 -5.04
N GLN A 57 -39.71 10.94 -6.24
CA GLN A 57 -40.35 9.70 -6.66
C GLN A 57 -39.98 8.52 -5.76
N ALA A 58 -38.70 8.38 -5.41
CA ALA A 58 -38.23 7.34 -4.51
C ALA A 58 -38.79 7.50 -3.08
N ARG A 59 -38.84 8.73 -2.58
CA ARG A 59 -39.40 9.04 -1.25
C ARG A 59 -40.90 8.80 -1.21
N TYR A 60 -41.63 9.23 -2.24
CA TYR A 60 -43.06 8.90 -2.41
C TYR A 60 -43.28 7.40 -2.41
N ALA A 61 -42.52 6.67 -3.23
CA ALA A 61 -42.62 5.22 -3.35
C ALA A 61 -42.42 4.48 -2.02
N LEU A 62 -41.44 4.93 -1.23
CA LEU A 62 -41.19 4.39 0.10
C LEU A 62 -42.34 4.70 1.07
N LEU A 63 -42.72 5.98 1.20
CA LEU A 63 -43.75 6.41 2.15
C LEU A 63 -45.12 5.82 1.81
N TYR A 64 -45.45 5.69 0.52
CA TYR A 64 -46.70 5.04 0.09
C TYR A 64 -46.72 3.56 0.45
N SER A 65 -45.60 2.85 0.25
CA SER A 65 -45.48 1.44 0.64
C SER A 65 -45.59 1.26 2.16
N GLU A 66 -44.99 2.16 2.94
CA GLU A 66 -45.09 2.19 4.41
C GLU A 66 -46.52 2.44 4.88
N ALA A 67 -47.21 3.42 4.29
CA ALA A 67 -48.61 3.74 4.64
C ALA A 67 -49.55 2.57 4.34
N LEU A 68 -49.41 1.94 3.17
CA LEU A 68 -50.21 0.77 2.81
C LEU A 68 -49.95 -0.42 3.74
N GLU A 69 -48.70 -0.59 4.19
CA GLU A 69 -48.35 -1.63 5.15
C GLU A 69 -49.03 -1.40 6.49
N LYS A 70 -48.92 -0.19 7.05
CA LYS A 70 -49.53 0.18 8.34
C LYS A 70 -51.05 0.10 8.32
N LYS A 71 -51.67 0.40 7.17
CA LYS A 71 -53.11 0.22 6.94
C LYS A 71 -53.52 -1.23 6.72
N GLN A 72 -52.58 -2.17 6.79
CA GLN A 72 -52.80 -3.60 6.52
C GLN A 72 -53.46 -3.87 5.15
N MET A 73 -53.29 -2.96 4.20
CA MET A 73 -53.82 -3.14 2.85
C MET A 73 -53.02 -4.23 2.15
N LYS A 74 -53.73 -5.13 1.46
CA LYS A 74 -53.08 -6.23 0.72
C LYS A 74 -52.34 -5.67 -0.49
N VAL A 75 -51.04 -5.44 -0.31
CA VAL A 75 -50.12 -5.05 -1.39
C VAL A 75 -49.35 -6.27 -1.84
N THR A 76 -49.51 -6.64 -3.11
CA THR A 76 -48.77 -7.75 -3.75
C THR A 76 -47.84 -7.27 -4.86
N ASP A 77 -47.97 -6.02 -5.29
CA ASP A 77 -47.07 -5.42 -6.27
C ASP A 77 -45.87 -4.76 -5.58
N ASP A 78 -44.67 -5.19 -5.94
CA ASP A 78 -43.40 -4.63 -5.46
C ASP A 78 -42.77 -3.63 -6.45
N SER A 79 -43.45 -3.25 -7.54
CA SER A 79 -42.96 -2.28 -8.53
C SER A 79 -42.50 -0.96 -7.89
N LEU A 80 -43.34 -0.39 -7.03
CA LEU A 80 -43.11 0.89 -6.39
C LEU A 80 -41.93 0.83 -5.41
N ILE A 81 -41.90 -0.17 -4.51
CA ILE A 81 -40.80 -0.30 -3.55
C ILE A 81 -39.47 -0.62 -4.26
N ARG A 82 -39.50 -1.33 -5.40
CA ARG A 82 -38.31 -1.55 -6.24
C ARG A 82 -37.81 -0.24 -6.86
N GLN A 83 -38.70 0.67 -7.25
CA GLN A 83 -38.30 1.99 -7.73
C GLN A 83 -37.59 2.78 -6.62
N ALA A 84 -38.10 2.76 -5.39
CA ALA A 84 -37.40 3.33 -4.24
C ALA A 84 -36.01 2.70 -4.05
N TRP A 85 -35.90 1.38 -4.15
CA TRP A 85 -34.61 0.68 -4.01
C TRP A 85 -33.62 1.03 -5.12
N GLN A 86 -34.09 1.18 -6.36
CA GLN A 86 -33.24 1.58 -7.48
C GLN A 86 -32.58 2.94 -7.24
N TYR A 87 -33.24 3.84 -6.50
CA TYR A 87 -32.67 5.10 -6.08
C TYR A 87 -31.74 4.93 -4.85
N TYR A 88 -32.27 4.47 -3.72
CA TYR A 88 -31.54 4.46 -2.44
C TYR A 88 -30.32 3.53 -2.41
N LYS A 89 -30.24 2.50 -3.26
CA LYS A 89 -29.05 1.63 -3.36
C LYS A 89 -27.77 2.36 -3.77
N HIS A 90 -27.89 3.53 -4.41
CA HIS A 90 -26.75 4.34 -4.85
C HIS A 90 -26.28 5.36 -3.81
N TYR A 91 -26.97 5.47 -2.66
CA TYR A 91 -26.66 6.42 -1.60
C TYR A 91 -26.26 5.68 -0.32
N PRO A 92 -25.03 5.12 -0.24
CA PRO A 92 -24.62 4.26 0.87
C PRO A 92 -24.67 4.95 2.24
N LYS A 93 -24.56 6.29 2.28
CA LYS A 93 -24.70 7.09 3.51
C LYS A 93 -26.13 7.24 4.00
N ASP A 94 -27.13 7.04 3.13
CA ASP A 94 -28.54 7.07 3.49
C ASP A 94 -29.00 5.68 3.91
N LEU A 95 -28.50 5.25 5.07
CA LEU A 95 -28.75 3.91 5.59
C LEU A 95 -30.22 3.73 5.97
N ARG A 96 -30.83 4.75 6.57
CA ARG A 96 -32.22 4.74 7.03
C ARG A 96 -33.20 4.41 5.89
N HIS A 97 -33.11 5.10 4.75
CA HIS A 97 -33.99 4.81 3.62
C HIS A 97 -33.68 3.47 2.96
N GLN A 98 -32.41 3.05 2.90
CA GLN A 98 -32.06 1.72 2.42
C GLN A 98 -32.71 0.62 3.28
N CYS A 99 -32.59 0.72 4.60
CA CYS A 99 -33.15 -0.25 5.53
C CYS A 99 -34.69 -0.26 5.47
N LYS A 100 -35.35 0.90 5.53
CA LYS A 100 -36.81 0.99 5.37
C LYS A 100 -37.28 0.40 4.03
N THR A 101 -36.59 0.70 2.94
CA THR A 101 -36.96 0.19 1.61
C THR A 101 -36.86 -1.33 1.54
N LEU A 102 -35.74 -1.90 1.99
CA LEU A 102 -35.55 -3.35 2.03
C LEU A 102 -36.54 -4.01 2.99
N TYR A 103 -36.88 -3.36 4.11
CA TYR A 103 -37.85 -3.83 5.10
C TYR A 103 -39.23 -3.99 4.46
N TYR A 104 -39.78 -2.92 3.87
CA TYR A 104 -41.10 -2.99 3.23
C TYR A 104 -41.11 -3.92 2.02
N TRP A 105 -40.01 -4.01 1.29
CA TRP A 105 -39.88 -5.01 0.22
C TRP A 105 -39.94 -6.44 0.77
N GLY A 106 -39.26 -6.71 1.90
CA GLY A 106 -39.36 -7.98 2.63
C GLY A 106 -40.80 -8.27 3.10
N ARG A 107 -41.51 -7.28 3.63
CA ARG A 107 -42.93 -7.43 4.02
C ARG A 107 -43.84 -7.77 2.84
N ILE A 108 -43.66 -7.11 1.69
CA ILE A 108 -44.41 -7.44 0.46
C ILE A 108 -44.08 -8.86 0.02
N LYS A 109 -42.81 -9.26 0.06
CA LYS A 109 -42.36 -10.62 -0.25
C LYS A 109 -43.00 -11.69 0.64
N LEU A 110 -43.13 -11.43 1.95
CA LEU A 110 -43.88 -12.31 2.86
C LEU A 110 -45.34 -12.45 2.41
N ARG A 111 -46.01 -11.33 2.07
CA ARG A 111 -47.41 -11.33 1.61
C ARG A 111 -47.61 -12.05 0.29
N THR A 112 -46.63 -12.00 -0.62
CA THR A 112 -46.66 -12.75 -1.89
C THR A 112 -46.21 -14.21 -1.74
N GLY A 113 -45.86 -14.66 -0.53
CA GLY A 113 -45.44 -16.04 -0.24
C GLY A 113 -43.95 -16.33 -0.47
N ASP A 114 -43.15 -15.36 -0.92
CA ASP A 114 -41.69 -15.49 -1.06
C ASP A 114 -40.99 -15.27 0.29
N LYS A 115 -41.28 -16.17 1.22
CA LYS A 115 -40.74 -16.16 2.59
C LYS A 115 -39.20 -16.28 2.63
N PRO A 116 -38.54 -17.14 1.81
CA PRO A 116 -37.07 -17.17 1.74
C PRO A 116 -36.46 -15.86 1.23
N GLY A 117 -37.05 -15.25 0.19
CA GLY A 117 -36.59 -13.97 -0.36
C GLY A 117 -36.74 -12.83 0.66
N ALA A 118 -37.85 -12.80 1.40
CA ALA A 118 -38.05 -11.86 2.49
C ALA A 118 -36.98 -11.99 3.58
N LEU A 119 -36.71 -13.21 4.05
CA LEU A 119 -35.69 -13.44 5.07
C LEU A 119 -34.29 -13.03 4.59
N ARG A 120 -33.94 -13.30 3.33
CA ARG A 120 -32.67 -12.81 2.75
C ARG A 120 -32.59 -11.29 2.73
N LEU A 121 -33.69 -10.58 2.46
CA LEU A 121 -33.75 -9.12 2.56
C LEU A 121 -33.54 -8.66 4.00
N PHE A 122 -34.19 -9.30 4.98
CA PHE A 122 -34.01 -8.97 6.39
C PHE A 122 -32.58 -9.19 6.89
N LEU A 123 -31.95 -10.32 6.55
CA LEU A 123 -30.54 -10.58 6.90
C LEU A 123 -29.58 -9.58 6.25
N LYS A 124 -29.92 -9.08 5.05
CA LYS A 124 -29.18 -7.99 4.40
C LYS A 124 -29.32 -6.66 5.14
N ILE A 125 -30.48 -6.38 5.73
CA ILE A 125 -30.69 -5.20 6.57
C ILE A 125 -29.89 -5.37 7.88
N GLU A 126 -29.92 -6.55 8.48
CA GLU A 126 -29.18 -6.85 9.71
C GLU A 126 -27.68 -6.56 9.55
N GLU A 127 -27.09 -7.03 8.45
CA GLU A 127 -25.70 -6.75 8.10
C GLU A 127 -25.42 -5.24 8.03
N LYS A 128 -26.35 -4.47 7.44
CA LYS A 128 -26.18 -3.02 7.28
C LYS A 128 -26.36 -2.26 8.60
N LEU A 129 -27.15 -2.80 9.53
CA LEU A 129 -27.43 -2.17 10.82
C LEU A 129 -26.45 -2.60 11.92
N THR A 130 -25.67 -3.68 11.74
CA THR A 130 -24.82 -4.28 12.78
C THR A 130 -23.98 -3.24 13.53
N ASP A 131 -23.29 -2.37 12.80
CA ASP A 131 -22.35 -1.36 13.35
C ASP A 131 -22.98 0.05 13.49
N THR A 132 -24.30 0.13 13.65
CA THR A 132 -25.02 1.42 13.76
C THR A 132 -25.83 1.54 15.05
N ASP A 133 -26.03 2.76 15.53
CA ASP A 133 -26.83 3.08 16.73
C ASP A 133 -28.34 3.25 16.41
N GLU A 134 -28.82 2.59 15.36
CA GLU A 134 -30.20 2.66 14.88
C GLU A 134 -31.10 1.63 15.60
N SER A 135 -31.16 1.69 16.94
CA SER A 135 -31.84 0.67 17.76
C SER A 135 -33.31 0.48 17.39
N TYR A 136 -34.04 1.56 17.08
CA TYR A 136 -35.43 1.45 16.63
C TYR A 136 -35.60 0.54 15.40
N TYR A 137 -34.74 0.70 14.39
CA TYR A 137 -34.81 -0.10 13.16
C TYR A 137 -34.33 -1.53 13.36
N LYS A 138 -33.34 -1.74 14.24
CA LYS A 138 -32.95 -3.09 14.67
C LYS A 138 -34.13 -3.81 15.34
N GLY A 139 -34.88 -3.09 16.20
CA GLY A 139 -36.10 -3.58 16.83
C GLY A 139 -37.12 -4.07 15.80
N LEU A 140 -37.49 -3.21 14.86
CA LEU A 140 -38.45 -3.56 13.79
C LEU A 140 -38.00 -4.76 12.96
N LEU A 141 -36.70 -4.81 12.64
CA LEU A 141 -36.11 -5.90 11.87
C LEU A 141 -36.18 -7.23 12.63
N TYR A 142 -35.72 -7.25 13.87
CA TYR A 142 -35.68 -8.47 14.67
C TYR A 142 -37.07 -9.00 14.96
N ARG A 143 -38.06 -8.12 15.19
CA ARG A 143 -39.46 -8.56 15.32
C ARG A 143 -39.95 -9.29 14.07
N GLN A 144 -39.59 -8.83 12.89
CA GLN A 144 -39.96 -9.49 11.63
C GLN A 144 -39.21 -10.81 11.38
N ILE A 145 -37.92 -10.89 11.69
CA ILE A 145 -37.19 -12.16 11.62
C ILE A 145 -37.79 -13.16 12.63
N GLY A 146 -38.13 -12.70 13.84
CA GLY A 146 -38.82 -13.47 14.86
C GLY A 146 -40.17 -14.00 14.37
N GLU A 147 -40.97 -13.18 13.70
CA GLU A 147 -42.25 -13.58 13.11
C GLU A 147 -42.08 -14.71 12.08
N VAL A 148 -41.06 -14.62 11.22
CA VAL A 148 -40.74 -15.70 10.25
C VAL A 148 -40.42 -17.01 10.97
N TYR A 149 -39.59 -16.97 12.02
CA TYR A 149 -39.27 -18.15 12.82
C TYR A 149 -40.48 -18.68 13.60
N TYR A 150 -41.32 -17.79 14.13
CA TYR A 150 -42.52 -18.13 14.86
C TYR A 150 -43.52 -18.86 13.97
N LYS A 151 -43.78 -18.36 12.76
CA LYS A 151 -44.64 -19.03 11.77
C LYS A 151 -44.08 -20.40 11.33
N GLN A 152 -42.77 -20.59 11.39
CA GLN A 152 -42.13 -21.90 11.19
C GLN A 152 -42.11 -22.80 12.44
N MET A 153 -42.78 -22.38 13.52
CA MET A 153 -42.86 -23.10 14.79
C MET A 153 -41.50 -23.29 15.47
N ASN A 154 -40.47 -22.54 15.06
CA ASN A 154 -39.19 -22.48 15.76
C ASN A 154 -39.27 -21.42 16.87
N TYR A 155 -40.06 -21.72 17.89
CA TYR A 155 -40.37 -20.78 18.98
C TYR A 155 -39.15 -20.36 19.79
N SER A 156 -38.13 -21.24 19.90
CA SER A 156 -36.87 -20.91 20.57
C SER A 156 -36.13 -19.78 19.85
N ARG A 157 -35.99 -19.90 18.52
CA ARG A 157 -35.32 -18.87 17.72
C ARG A 157 -36.17 -17.61 17.57
N ALA A 158 -37.49 -17.76 17.45
CA ALA A 158 -38.42 -16.65 17.46
C ALA A 158 -38.31 -15.83 18.76
N TYR A 159 -38.34 -16.50 19.91
CA TYR A 159 -38.17 -15.85 21.22
C TYR A 159 -36.85 -15.08 21.30
N HIS A 160 -35.75 -15.65 20.81
CA HIS A 160 -34.46 -14.94 20.79
C HIS A 160 -34.55 -13.64 19.98
N TYR A 161 -35.10 -13.67 18.77
CA TYR A 161 -35.26 -12.46 17.96
C TYR A 161 -36.25 -11.45 18.57
N PHE A 162 -37.37 -11.90 19.15
CA PHE A 162 -38.31 -11.01 19.84
C PHE A 162 -37.67 -10.36 21.08
N HIS A 163 -36.82 -11.10 21.80
CA HIS A 163 -36.05 -10.56 22.91
C HIS A 163 -35.07 -9.46 22.47
N GLU A 164 -34.32 -9.70 21.39
CA GLU A 164 -33.45 -8.67 20.80
C GLU A 164 -34.26 -7.47 20.32
N ALA A 165 -35.44 -7.70 19.73
CA ALA A 165 -36.34 -6.63 19.31
C ALA A 165 -36.77 -5.76 20.50
N ARG A 166 -37.26 -6.38 21.58
CA ARG A 166 -37.68 -5.70 22.81
C ARG A 166 -36.54 -4.84 23.40
N ASN A 167 -35.34 -5.39 23.51
CA ASN A 167 -34.19 -4.66 24.07
C ASN A 167 -33.81 -3.44 23.21
N ASN A 168 -33.88 -3.58 21.88
CA ASN A 168 -33.64 -2.49 20.95
C ASN A 168 -34.74 -1.41 21.03
N PHE A 169 -36.01 -1.78 21.18
CA PHE A 169 -37.10 -0.83 21.38
C PHE A 169 -36.99 -0.07 22.70
N ARG A 170 -36.66 -0.78 23.79
CA ARG A 170 -36.35 -0.18 25.08
C ARG A 170 -35.22 0.84 24.98
N GLN A 171 -34.14 0.51 24.27
CA GLN A 171 -33.02 1.45 24.05
C GLN A 171 -33.46 2.68 23.24
N SER A 172 -34.38 2.52 22.28
CA SER A 172 -34.93 3.64 21.51
C SER A 172 -36.01 4.44 22.24
N GLY A 173 -36.50 3.97 23.39
CA GLY A 173 -37.61 4.58 24.13
C GLY A 173 -38.98 4.40 23.46
N ASP A 174 -39.11 3.49 22.48
CA ASP A 174 -40.41 3.19 21.83
C ASP A 174 -41.14 2.12 22.63
N ILE A 175 -41.92 2.57 23.61
CA ILE A 175 -42.58 1.67 24.57
C ILE A 175 -43.72 0.90 23.90
N GLN A 176 -44.37 1.48 22.88
CA GLN A 176 -45.43 0.78 22.15
C GLN A 176 -44.87 -0.45 21.43
N GLU A 177 -43.74 -0.31 20.73
CA GLU A 177 -43.08 -1.44 20.07
C GLU A 177 -42.39 -2.38 21.07
N GLU A 178 -41.91 -1.89 22.21
CA GLU A 178 -41.43 -2.72 23.33
C GLU A 178 -42.53 -3.66 23.84
N THR A 179 -43.74 -3.14 24.08
CA THR A 179 -44.89 -3.93 24.52
C THR A 179 -45.27 -4.97 23.48
N LYS A 180 -45.31 -4.61 22.19
CA LYS A 180 -45.57 -5.57 21.09
C LYS A 180 -44.53 -6.67 21.04
N ALA A 181 -43.25 -6.35 21.16
CA ALA A 181 -42.19 -7.36 21.20
C ALA A 181 -42.32 -8.27 22.44
N THR A 182 -42.79 -7.73 23.57
CA THR A 182 -43.05 -8.50 24.80
C THR A 182 -44.23 -9.46 24.61
N LEU A 183 -45.30 -9.04 23.92
CA LEU A 183 -46.40 -9.91 23.50
C LEU A 183 -45.92 -11.02 22.56
N ASP A 184 -45.09 -10.68 21.57
CA ASP A 184 -44.52 -11.66 20.62
C ASP A 184 -43.65 -12.72 21.36
N MET A 185 -42.87 -12.28 22.37
CA MET A 185 -42.14 -13.20 23.26
C MET A 185 -43.08 -14.10 24.07
N ALA A 186 -44.16 -13.54 24.63
CA ALA A 186 -45.15 -14.27 25.40
C ALA A 186 -45.81 -15.37 24.55
N ALA A 187 -46.22 -15.04 23.33
CA ALA A 187 -46.77 -15.99 22.36
C ALA A 187 -45.77 -17.11 22.05
N ALA A 188 -44.50 -16.79 21.76
CA ALA A 188 -43.48 -17.81 21.53
C ALA A 188 -43.31 -18.75 22.74
N THR A 189 -43.29 -18.23 23.97
CA THR A 189 -43.17 -19.06 25.18
C THR A 189 -44.41 -19.91 25.44
N PHE A 190 -45.60 -19.38 25.13
CA PHE A 190 -46.86 -20.10 25.26
C PHE A 190 -46.88 -21.34 24.36
N HIS A 191 -46.49 -21.19 23.09
CA HIS A 191 -46.43 -22.33 22.17
C HIS A 191 -45.26 -23.28 22.46
N SER A 192 -44.17 -22.80 23.09
CA SER A 192 -43.13 -23.67 23.63
C SER A 192 -43.51 -24.37 24.94
N LYS A 193 -44.77 -24.23 25.39
CA LYS A 193 -45.35 -24.85 26.60
C LYS A 193 -44.76 -24.37 27.93
N ASP A 194 -44.04 -23.26 27.94
CA ASP A 194 -43.58 -22.61 29.17
C ASP A 194 -44.67 -21.64 29.66
N ILE A 195 -45.72 -22.21 30.25
CA ILE A 195 -46.93 -21.48 30.64
C ILE A 195 -46.64 -20.40 31.69
N GLU A 196 -45.79 -20.69 32.69
CA GLU A 196 -45.49 -19.73 33.75
C GLU A 196 -44.75 -18.51 33.21
N LYS A 197 -43.80 -18.73 32.30
CA LYS A 197 -43.11 -17.63 31.63
C LYS A 197 -44.02 -16.84 30.71
N ALA A 198 -44.93 -17.51 30.00
CA ALA A 198 -45.92 -16.85 29.16
C ALA A 198 -46.87 -15.95 29.97
N ILE A 199 -47.37 -16.42 31.13
CA ILE A 199 -48.18 -15.60 32.04
C ILE A 199 -47.41 -14.35 32.45
N ARG A 200 -46.16 -14.51 32.94
CA ARG A 200 -45.33 -13.37 33.36
C ARG A 200 -45.12 -12.36 32.23
N LEU A 201 -44.88 -12.82 31.01
CA LEU A 201 -44.64 -11.94 29.86
C LEU A 201 -45.93 -11.25 29.40
N TYR A 202 -47.06 -11.94 29.34
CA TYR A 202 -48.34 -11.29 29.01
C TYR A 202 -48.78 -10.29 30.08
N SER A 203 -48.61 -10.61 31.37
CA SER A 203 -48.84 -9.66 32.46
C SER A 203 -47.91 -8.44 32.36
N ALA A 204 -46.61 -8.65 32.11
CA ALA A 204 -45.70 -7.53 31.91
C ALA A 204 -46.07 -6.66 30.69
N ALA A 205 -46.56 -7.25 29.61
CA ALA A 205 -47.07 -6.50 28.47
C ALA A 205 -48.36 -5.72 28.80
N LEU A 206 -49.23 -6.27 29.64
CA LEU A 206 -50.41 -5.57 30.16
C LEU A 206 -50.00 -4.38 31.02
N ASP A 207 -49.07 -4.56 31.96
CA ASP A 207 -48.57 -3.49 32.84
C ASP A 207 -47.95 -2.35 32.02
N LEU A 208 -47.10 -2.68 31.03
CA LEU A 208 -46.54 -1.68 30.10
C LEU A 208 -47.62 -0.96 29.27
N ALA A 209 -48.68 -1.67 28.87
CA ALA A 209 -49.78 -1.06 28.13
C ALA A 209 -50.60 -0.10 29.00
N ASP A 210 -50.76 -0.43 30.28
CA ASP A 210 -51.44 0.39 31.29
C ASP A 210 -50.68 1.66 31.63
N GLU A 211 -49.36 1.56 31.85
CA GLU A 211 -48.49 2.71 32.14
C GLU A 211 -48.62 3.83 31.10
N HIS A 212 -48.94 3.48 29.86
CA HIS A 212 -49.07 4.42 28.74
C HIS A 212 -50.49 4.59 28.21
N ASN A 213 -51.50 4.05 28.90
CA ASN A 213 -52.91 4.14 28.53
C ASN A 213 -53.18 3.74 27.07
N ASN A 214 -52.48 2.73 26.56
CA ASN A 214 -52.67 2.27 25.19
C ASN A 214 -53.79 1.23 25.12
N SER A 215 -55.02 1.68 24.91
CA SER A 215 -56.24 0.84 24.94
C SER A 215 -56.15 -0.40 24.04
N ASN A 216 -55.57 -0.27 22.84
CA ASN A 216 -55.41 -1.40 21.91
C ASN A 216 -54.45 -2.47 22.49
N LEU A 217 -53.30 -2.05 23.02
CA LEU A 217 -52.36 -3.01 23.61
C LEU A 217 -52.89 -3.63 24.91
N ILE A 218 -53.67 -2.89 25.69
CA ILE A 218 -54.38 -3.42 26.87
C ILE A 218 -55.33 -4.53 26.42
N GLU A 219 -56.17 -4.26 25.42
CA GLU A 219 -57.14 -5.20 24.86
C GLU A 219 -56.45 -6.48 24.34
N VAL A 220 -55.38 -6.34 23.56
CA VAL A 220 -54.60 -7.48 23.03
C VAL A 220 -53.96 -8.30 24.16
N SER A 221 -53.38 -7.65 25.18
CA SER A 221 -52.82 -8.33 26.35
C SER A 221 -53.88 -9.12 27.12
N LEU A 222 -55.04 -8.51 27.38
CA LEU A 222 -56.16 -9.13 28.11
C LEU A 222 -56.75 -10.32 27.35
N THR A 223 -56.94 -10.18 26.04
CA THR A 223 -57.41 -11.26 25.16
C THR A 223 -56.45 -12.45 25.20
N ASN A 224 -55.15 -12.22 25.02
CA ASN A 224 -54.15 -13.28 25.08
C ASN A 224 -54.07 -13.97 26.46
N LEU A 225 -54.22 -13.21 27.55
CA LEU A 225 -54.31 -13.78 28.90
C LEU A 225 -55.53 -14.69 29.04
N ALA A 226 -56.70 -14.26 28.55
CA ALA A 226 -57.93 -15.05 28.60
C ALA A 226 -57.73 -16.44 27.94
N SER A 227 -57.24 -16.44 26.69
CA SER A 227 -56.99 -17.67 25.94
C SER A 227 -55.92 -18.55 26.60
N LEU A 228 -54.86 -17.94 27.15
CA LEU A 228 -53.83 -18.65 27.90
C LEU A 228 -54.44 -19.36 29.12
N TYR A 229 -55.26 -18.68 29.92
CA TYR A 229 -55.84 -19.27 31.13
C TYR A 229 -56.81 -20.40 30.80
N VAL A 230 -57.60 -20.27 29.72
CA VAL A 230 -58.46 -21.35 29.21
C VAL A 230 -57.64 -22.58 28.82
N ILE A 231 -56.63 -22.39 27.96
CA ILE A 231 -55.84 -23.50 27.40
C ILE A 231 -54.99 -24.18 28.49
N SER A 232 -54.41 -23.40 29.39
CA SER A 232 -53.57 -23.91 30.47
C SER A 232 -54.36 -24.50 31.64
N LYS A 233 -55.68 -24.28 31.70
CA LYS A 233 -56.57 -24.68 32.81
C LYS A 233 -56.09 -24.18 34.17
N ARG A 234 -55.50 -22.99 34.20
CA ARG A 234 -55.00 -22.34 35.42
C ARG A 234 -56.10 -21.47 36.04
N HIS A 235 -56.02 -21.29 37.35
CA HIS A 235 -56.91 -20.38 38.07
C HIS A 235 -56.57 -18.93 37.72
N ILE A 236 -57.59 -18.14 37.37
CA ILE A 236 -57.50 -16.70 37.10
C ILE A 236 -58.14 -15.93 38.27
N SER A 237 -57.61 -14.76 38.64
CA SER A 237 -58.24 -13.93 39.66
C SER A 237 -59.55 -13.33 39.15
N ASN A 238 -60.54 -13.17 40.04
CA ASN A 238 -61.84 -12.57 39.68
C ASN A 238 -61.69 -11.14 39.14
N ASP A 239 -60.76 -10.36 39.69
CA ASP A 239 -60.47 -9.00 39.26
C ASP A 239 -59.97 -8.96 37.79
N LEU A 240 -58.97 -9.79 37.47
CA LEU A 240 -58.45 -9.89 36.11
C LEU A 240 -59.53 -10.40 35.15
N LEU A 241 -60.32 -11.41 35.55
CA LEU A 241 -61.40 -11.94 34.73
C LEU A 241 -62.49 -10.89 34.44
N GLN A 242 -62.87 -10.09 35.44
CA GLN A 242 -63.83 -9.00 35.27
C GLN A 242 -63.28 -7.92 34.33
N ARG A 243 -61.99 -7.58 34.47
CA ARG A 243 -61.32 -6.61 33.60
C ARG A 243 -61.26 -7.08 32.14
N ILE A 244 -60.93 -8.35 31.90
CA ILE A 244 -60.96 -8.97 30.57
C ILE A 244 -62.37 -8.87 29.98
N GLU A 245 -63.40 -9.24 30.73
CA GLU A 245 -64.79 -9.21 30.25
C GLU A 245 -65.24 -7.79 29.88
N LEU A 246 -64.90 -6.78 30.68
CA LEU A 246 -65.23 -5.39 30.39
C LEU A 246 -64.55 -4.90 29.10
N SER A 247 -63.27 -5.24 28.91
CA SER A 247 -62.54 -4.94 27.67
C SER A 247 -63.18 -5.62 26.47
N ALA A 248 -63.48 -6.92 26.58
CA ALA A 248 -64.03 -7.72 25.50
C ALA A 248 -65.41 -7.26 25.00
N ARG A 249 -66.22 -6.62 25.87
CA ARG A 249 -67.52 -6.05 25.47
C ARG A 249 -67.40 -4.78 24.63
N GLN A 250 -66.25 -4.13 24.65
CA GLN A 250 -65.97 -2.91 23.89
C GLN A 250 -65.17 -3.19 22.61
N ASP A 251 -64.52 -4.35 22.55
CA ASP A 251 -63.72 -4.83 21.43
C ASP A 251 -64.63 -5.29 20.26
N THR A 252 -64.42 -4.68 19.09
CA THR A 252 -65.15 -4.98 17.86
C THR A 252 -64.50 -6.03 16.97
N VAL A 253 -63.24 -6.38 17.24
CA VAL A 253 -62.41 -7.28 16.43
C VAL A 253 -62.39 -8.68 17.04
N TYR A 254 -61.91 -8.83 18.28
CA TYR A 254 -61.74 -10.11 18.96
C TYR A 254 -62.69 -10.30 20.15
N GLY A 255 -63.58 -9.34 20.42
CA GLY A 255 -64.44 -9.34 21.60
C GLY A 255 -65.24 -10.63 21.79
N TYR A 256 -65.81 -11.20 20.72
CA TYR A 256 -66.53 -12.49 20.80
C TYR A 256 -65.62 -13.70 21.07
N HIS A 257 -64.37 -13.68 20.59
CA HIS A 257 -63.38 -14.71 20.95
C HIS A 257 -63.12 -14.64 22.46
N THR A 258 -62.80 -13.46 22.96
CA THR A 258 -62.49 -13.25 24.37
C THR A 258 -63.69 -13.53 25.28
N LEU A 259 -64.91 -13.17 24.87
CA LEU A 259 -66.14 -13.51 25.62
C LEU A 259 -66.43 -15.01 25.64
N THR A 260 -66.03 -15.75 24.61
CA THR A 260 -66.06 -17.22 24.62
C THR A 260 -65.14 -17.75 25.71
N ASP A 261 -63.89 -17.27 25.77
CA ASP A 261 -62.90 -17.66 26.77
C ASP A 261 -63.32 -17.27 28.19
N VAL A 262 -63.85 -16.05 28.39
CA VAL A 262 -64.40 -15.62 29.68
C VAL A 262 -65.55 -16.53 30.13
N SER A 263 -66.43 -16.91 29.21
CA SER A 263 -67.55 -17.82 29.52
C SER A 263 -67.05 -19.20 29.92
N LEU A 264 -66.00 -19.71 29.26
CA LEU A 264 -65.32 -20.95 29.62
C LEU A 264 -64.67 -20.88 31.01
N LEU A 265 -63.98 -19.79 31.32
CA LEU A 265 -63.35 -19.57 32.63
C LEU A 265 -64.38 -19.50 33.76
N LYS A 266 -65.58 -19.00 33.47
CA LYS A 266 -66.74 -19.00 34.40
C LYS A 266 -67.52 -20.31 34.43
N ASN A 267 -67.13 -21.29 33.61
CA ASN A 267 -67.86 -22.56 33.44
C ASN A 267 -69.31 -22.38 32.93
N HIS A 268 -69.58 -21.33 32.17
CA HIS A 268 -70.87 -21.03 31.53
C HIS A 268 -70.89 -21.56 30.09
N ILE A 269 -71.09 -22.87 29.94
CA ILE A 269 -70.96 -23.58 28.66
C ILE A 269 -71.93 -23.05 27.58
N ASP A 270 -73.18 -22.76 27.92
CA ASP A 270 -74.16 -22.28 26.93
C ASP A 270 -73.83 -20.88 26.42
N SER A 271 -73.36 -19.99 27.29
CA SER A 271 -72.83 -18.67 26.90
C SER A 271 -71.58 -18.80 26.04
N ALA A 272 -70.69 -19.74 26.36
CA ALA A 272 -69.49 -20.01 25.56
C ALA A 272 -69.87 -20.46 24.14
N ARG A 273 -70.85 -21.37 24.00
CA ARG A 273 -71.37 -21.78 22.67
C ARG A 273 -71.96 -20.60 21.89
N TYR A 274 -72.73 -19.75 22.56
CA TYR A 274 -73.33 -18.57 21.93
C TYR A 274 -72.27 -17.61 21.37
N TYR A 275 -71.28 -17.22 22.19
CA TYR A 275 -70.22 -16.33 21.75
C TYR A 275 -69.29 -16.97 20.72
N LEU A 276 -69.06 -18.29 20.80
CA LEU A 276 -68.30 -19.02 19.80
C LEU A 276 -68.93 -18.92 18.41
N GLU A 277 -70.25 -19.09 18.30
CA GLU A 277 -70.94 -18.97 17.01
C GLU A 277 -70.90 -17.54 16.46
N LEU A 278 -71.01 -16.53 17.34
CA LEU A 278 -70.79 -15.13 16.95
C LEU A 278 -69.36 -14.90 16.46
N ALA A 279 -68.35 -15.42 17.16
CA ALA A 279 -66.95 -15.31 16.76
C ALA A 279 -66.70 -15.96 15.39
N LYS A 280 -67.22 -17.16 15.15
CA LYS A 280 -67.12 -17.85 13.85
C LYS A 280 -67.76 -17.06 12.71
N ALA A 281 -68.91 -16.43 12.96
CA ALA A 281 -69.61 -15.63 11.94
C ALA A 281 -68.84 -14.38 11.51
N HIS A 282 -67.97 -13.85 12.38
CA HIS A 282 -67.18 -12.63 12.13
C HIS A 282 -65.72 -12.91 11.78
N THR A 283 -65.30 -14.18 11.76
CA THR A 283 -63.90 -14.58 11.50
C THR A 283 -63.73 -15.06 10.07
N THR A 284 -62.80 -14.43 9.33
CA THR A 284 -62.42 -14.87 7.98
C THR A 284 -61.00 -15.44 7.90
N ASP A 285 -60.17 -15.22 8.92
CA ASP A 285 -58.79 -15.72 8.94
C ASP A 285 -58.76 -17.22 9.25
N ILE A 286 -57.91 -17.97 8.53
CA ILE A 286 -57.82 -19.42 8.68
C ILE A 286 -57.16 -19.86 9.99
N CYS A 287 -56.23 -19.05 10.54
CA CYS A 287 -55.58 -19.32 11.82
C CYS A 287 -56.58 -19.13 12.95
N ASP A 288 -57.28 -17.99 12.96
CA ASP A 288 -58.31 -17.68 13.95
C ASP A 288 -59.45 -18.72 13.88
N MET A 289 -59.82 -19.16 12.67
CA MET A 289 -60.80 -20.24 12.49
C MET A 289 -60.32 -21.55 13.10
N ALA A 290 -59.03 -21.90 12.95
CA ALA A 290 -58.46 -23.09 13.57
C ALA A 290 -58.52 -23.00 15.10
N GLU A 291 -58.15 -21.85 15.68
CA GLU A 291 -58.25 -21.62 17.13
C GLU A 291 -59.69 -21.74 17.63
N LEU A 292 -60.67 -21.18 16.92
CA LEU A 292 -62.08 -21.35 17.26
C LEU A 292 -62.55 -22.80 17.20
N GLN A 293 -62.06 -23.61 16.26
CA GLN A 293 -62.37 -25.06 16.24
C GLN A 293 -61.76 -25.76 17.46
N TYR A 294 -60.56 -25.36 17.90
CA TYR A 294 -59.95 -25.90 19.11
C TYR A 294 -60.72 -25.51 20.37
N THR A 295 -61.18 -24.27 20.47
CA THR A 295 -62.06 -23.80 21.56
C THR A 295 -63.41 -24.52 21.55
N ALA A 296 -63.99 -24.73 20.36
CA ALA A 296 -65.23 -25.51 20.18
C ALA A 296 -65.08 -26.96 20.68
N TYR A 297 -63.92 -27.58 20.43
CA TYR A 297 -63.59 -28.89 20.99
C TYR A 297 -63.62 -28.85 22.52
N HIS A 298 -62.98 -27.87 23.16
CA HIS A 298 -62.95 -27.76 24.63
C HIS A 298 -64.35 -27.56 25.23
N ILE A 299 -65.18 -26.71 24.62
CA ILE A 299 -66.57 -26.47 25.03
C ILE A 299 -67.36 -27.79 25.04
N GLU A 300 -67.34 -28.52 23.92
CA GLU A 300 -68.11 -29.76 23.79
C GLU A 300 -67.53 -30.89 24.66
N ALA A 301 -66.22 -30.95 24.83
CA ALA A 301 -65.57 -31.90 25.72
C ALA A 301 -65.95 -31.66 27.20
N GLN A 302 -65.98 -30.41 27.65
CA GLN A 302 -66.46 -30.04 29.00
C GLN A 302 -67.94 -30.37 29.18
N ALA A 303 -68.74 -30.18 28.14
CA ALA A 303 -70.16 -30.55 28.11
C ALA A 303 -70.41 -32.07 27.99
N LYS A 304 -69.35 -32.89 27.90
CA LYS A 304 -69.40 -34.36 27.66
C LYS A 304 -70.10 -34.75 26.35
N ASN A 305 -70.14 -33.84 25.38
CA ASN A 305 -70.69 -34.08 24.05
C ASN A 305 -69.58 -34.54 23.10
N PHE A 306 -69.12 -35.78 23.30
CA PHE A 306 -67.91 -36.28 22.65
C PHE A 306 -68.00 -36.41 21.13
N GLU A 307 -69.20 -36.59 20.58
CA GLU A 307 -69.43 -36.62 19.13
C GLU A 307 -69.06 -35.28 18.49
N LYS A 308 -69.68 -34.17 18.94
CA LYS A 308 -69.34 -32.82 18.46
C LYS A 308 -67.91 -32.41 18.78
N ALA A 309 -67.38 -32.83 19.93
CA ALA A 309 -65.99 -32.58 20.28
C ALA A 309 -65.03 -33.24 19.26
N THR A 310 -65.36 -34.47 18.83
CA THR A 310 -64.60 -35.21 17.82
C THR A 310 -64.65 -34.53 16.45
N ASP A 311 -65.82 -34.03 16.04
CA ASP A 311 -65.96 -33.27 14.79
C ASP A 311 -65.13 -31.98 14.81
N ASN A 312 -65.19 -31.23 15.91
CA ASN A 312 -64.46 -29.98 16.06
C ASN A 312 -62.94 -30.21 16.05
N VAL A 313 -62.44 -31.25 16.74
CA VAL A 313 -60.99 -31.54 16.73
C VAL A 313 -60.52 -32.03 15.35
N HIS A 314 -61.32 -32.79 14.60
CA HIS A 314 -60.98 -33.13 13.22
C HIS A 314 -60.88 -31.91 12.32
N ARG A 315 -61.81 -30.95 12.45
CA ARG A 315 -61.74 -29.66 11.71
C ARG A 315 -60.51 -28.86 12.10
N TYR A 316 -60.19 -28.78 13.39
CA TYR A 316 -58.95 -28.16 13.87
C TYR A 316 -57.71 -28.79 13.24
N ILE A 317 -57.60 -30.13 13.27
CA ILE A 317 -56.47 -30.87 12.68
C ILE A 317 -56.36 -30.56 11.18
N TYR A 318 -57.47 -30.61 10.44
CA TYR A 318 -57.49 -30.31 9.00
C TYR A 318 -56.98 -28.90 8.68
N LEU A 319 -57.47 -27.88 9.41
CA LEU A 319 -57.04 -26.50 9.23
C LEU A 319 -55.57 -26.32 9.60
N ASN A 320 -55.15 -26.89 10.73
CA ASN A 320 -53.78 -26.79 11.20
C ASN A 320 -52.79 -27.50 10.26
N ASP A 321 -53.15 -28.66 9.70
CA ASP A 321 -52.35 -29.37 8.71
C ASP A 321 -52.13 -28.50 7.45
N SER A 322 -53.16 -27.79 6.99
CA SER A 322 -53.07 -26.86 5.87
C SER A 322 -52.12 -25.69 6.17
N ILE A 323 -52.26 -25.08 7.36
CA ILE A 323 -51.41 -23.99 7.84
C ILE A 323 -49.94 -24.45 7.95
N MET A 324 -49.70 -25.60 8.60
CA MET A 324 -48.37 -26.17 8.78
C MET A 324 -47.72 -26.51 7.44
N ARG A 325 -48.47 -27.11 6.51
CA ARG A 325 -47.95 -27.44 5.17
C ARG A 325 -47.50 -26.18 4.42
N SER A 326 -48.21 -25.07 4.52
CA SER A 326 -47.80 -23.79 3.93
C SER A 326 -46.56 -23.19 4.61
N ASN A 327 -46.44 -23.34 5.93
CA ASN A 327 -45.34 -22.75 6.69
C ASN A 327 -44.04 -23.56 6.60
N MET A 328 -44.12 -24.88 6.45
CA MET A 328 -42.97 -25.80 6.40
C MET A 328 -42.39 -26.02 4.99
N GLN A 329 -42.85 -25.30 3.97
CA GLN A 329 -42.29 -25.37 2.60
C GLN A 329 -40.81 -24.97 2.53
N PHE A 330 -40.30 -24.24 3.52
CA PHE A 330 -38.89 -23.90 3.63
C PHE A 330 -38.44 -23.87 5.10
N SER A 331 -37.12 -23.83 5.31
CA SER A 331 -36.52 -23.63 6.62
C SER A 331 -35.79 -22.29 6.67
N ALA A 332 -36.18 -21.41 7.59
CA ALA A 332 -35.54 -20.13 7.84
C ALA A 332 -34.10 -20.36 8.32
N GLY A 333 -33.88 -21.40 9.13
CA GLY A 333 -32.53 -21.79 9.56
C GLY A 333 -31.61 -22.18 8.41
N MET A 334 -32.14 -22.87 7.38
CA MET A 334 -31.37 -23.15 6.16
C MET A 334 -31.10 -21.89 5.35
N VAL A 335 -32.11 -21.04 5.14
CA VAL A 335 -31.95 -19.78 4.40
C VAL A 335 -30.91 -18.88 5.05
N GLU A 336 -30.93 -18.75 6.37
CA GLU A 336 -29.97 -17.96 7.12
C GLU A 336 -28.55 -18.55 7.03
N ARG A 337 -28.41 -19.87 7.22
CA ARG A 337 -27.14 -20.56 7.05
C ARG A 337 -26.57 -20.35 5.65
N ASP A 338 -27.41 -20.49 4.63
CA ASP A 338 -27.00 -20.36 3.23
C ASP A 338 -26.61 -18.90 2.92
N TYR A 339 -27.35 -17.92 3.46
CA TYR A 339 -26.99 -16.49 3.37
C TYR A 339 -25.60 -16.22 3.94
N PHE A 340 -25.32 -16.67 5.17
CA PHE A 340 -24.01 -16.46 5.80
C PHE A 340 -22.89 -17.25 5.11
N LYS A 341 -23.18 -18.43 4.56
CA LYS A 341 -22.23 -19.23 3.76
C LYS A 341 -21.89 -18.56 2.43
N GLU A 342 -22.86 -17.99 1.74
CA GLU A 342 -22.63 -17.20 0.52
C GLU A 342 -21.79 -15.96 0.83
N ARG A 343 -22.09 -15.27 1.93
CA ARG A 343 -21.35 -14.10 2.41
C ARG A 343 -19.88 -14.42 2.70
N THR A 344 -19.61 -15.49 3.45
CA THR A 344 -18.23 -15.89 3.80
C THR A 344 -17.44 -16.28 2.54
N LYS A 345 -18.06 -17.00 1.60
CA LYS A 345 -17.44 -17.30 0.30
C LYS A 345 -17.13 -16.04 -0.51
N PHE A 346 -18.05 -15.08 -0.55
CA PHE A 346 -17.83 -13.82 -1.28
C PHE A 346 -16.72 -12.98 -0.63
N ALA A 347 -16.68 -12.91 0.70
CA ALA A 347 -15.60 -12.25 1.43
C ALA A 347 -14.24 -12.90 1.15
N GLN A 348 -14.16 -14.24 1.21
CA GLN A 348 -12.96 -15.01 0.87
C GLN A 348 -12.52 -14.77 -0.57
N TYR A 349 -13.46 -14.73 -1.52
CA TYR A 349 -13.17 -14.41 -2.91
C TYR A 349 -12.55 -13.01 -3.06
N ARG A 350 -13.14 -11.98 -2.43
CA ARG A 350 -12.60 -10.61 -2.46
C ARG A 350 -11.23 -10.52 -1.80
N MET A 351 -11.03 -11.20 -0.67
CA MET A 351 -9.74 -11.25 0.01
C MET A 351 -8.68 -11.89 -0.89
N LYS A 352 -8.97 -13.05 -1.51
CA LYS A 352 -8.04 -13.70 -2.46
C LYS A 352 -7.73 -12.81 -3.66
N ASN A 353 -8.74 -12.13 -4.21
CA ASN A 353 -8.50 -11.20 -5.32
C ASN A 353 -7.61 -10.03 -4.90
N ARG A 354 -7.86 -9.44 -3.72
CA ARG A 354 -7.03 -8.36 -3.16
C ARG A 354 -5.59 -8.81 -2.93
N THR A 355 -5.37 -9.98 -2.32
CA THR A 355 -4.02 -10.50 -2.08
C THR A 355 -3.27 -10.80 -3.38
N VAL A 356 -3.96 -11.30 -4.40
CA VAL A 356 -3.37 -11.49 -5.75
C VAL A 356 -2.92 -10.15 -6.33
N TRP A 357 -3.72 -9.09 -6.24
CA TRP A 357 -3.33 -7.75 -6.70
C TRP A 357 -2.18 -7.16 -5.89
N GLU A 358 -2.18 -7.32 -4.57
CA GLU A 358 -1.08 -6.87 -3.70
C GLU A 358 0.24 -7.58 -4.05
N ILE A 359 0.21 -8.90 -4.30
CA ILE A 359 1.37 -9.67 -4.77
C ILE A 359 1.83 -9.18 -6.15
N ALA A 360 0.89 -8.93 -7.07
CA ALA A 360 1.23 -8.43 -8.41
C ALA A 360 1.91 -7.05 -8.37
N ILE A 361 1.45 -6.15 -7.51
CA ILE A 361 2.06 -4.83 -7.30
C ILE A 361 3.46 -4.97 -6.68
N ALA A 362 3.62 -5.83 -5.68
CA ALA A 362 4.92 -6.07 -5.05
C ALA A 362 5.93 -6.65 -6.06
N ALA A 363 5.51 -7.61 -6.88
CA ALA A 363 6.33 -8.19 -7.94
C ALA A 363 6.72 -7.16 -9.00
N ALA A 364 5.78 -6.31 -9.44
CA ALA A 364 6.06 -5.23 -10.39
C ALA A 364 7.04 -4.21 -9.80
N THR A 365 6.91 -3.87 -8.53
CA THR A 365 7.82 -2.95 -7.82
C THR A 365 9.24 -3.55 -7.75
N PHE A 366 9.35 -4.84 -7.42
CA PHE A 366 10.64 -5.55 -7.41
C PHE A 366 11.29 -5.57 -8.79
N PHE A 367 10.49 -5.77 -9.85
CA PHE A 367 10.97 -5.75 -11.23
C PHE A 367 11.51 -4.36 -11.63
N ILE A 368 10.80 -3.29 -11.27
CA ILE A 368 11.25 -1.91 -11.51
C ILE A 368 12.56 -1.62 -10.78
N ILE A 369 12.70 -2.04 -9.52
CA ILE A 369 13.95 -1.90 -8.74
C ILE A 369 15.08 -2.67 -9.43
N GLY A 370 14.82 -3.89 -9.92
CA GLY A 370 15.78 -4.69 -10.67
C GLY A 370 16.26 -4.00 -11.94
N ILE A 371 15.35 -3.40 -12.72
CA ILE A 371 15.70 -2.61 -13.92
C ILE A 371 16.52 -1.38 -13.55
N ALA A 372 16.10 -0.62 -12.53
CA ALA A 372 16.83 0.57 -12.10
C ALA A 372 18.26 0.22 -11.65
N TRP A 373 18.41 -0.85 -10.86
CA TRP A 373 19.71 -1.35 -10.45
C TRP A 373 20.56 -1.79 -11.66
N TYR A 374 19.97 -2.46 -12.64
CA TYR A 374 20.65 -2.85 -13.88
C TYR A 374 21.15 -1.62 -14.65
N ILE A 375 20.32 -0.59 -14.83
CA ILE A 375 20.70 0.65 -15.52
C ILE A 375 21.84 1.37 -14.78
N VAL A 376 21.76 1.49 -13.44
CA VAL A 376 22.82 2.10 -12.63
C VAL A 376 24.12 1.32 -12.76
N ARG A 377 24.06 -0.02 -12.67
CA ARG A 377 25.22 -0.89 -12.82
C ARG A 377 25.85 -0.78 -14.21
N GLN A 378 25.03 -0.70 -15.25
CA GLN A 378 25.49 -0.50 -16.62
C GLN A 378 26.15 0.87 -16.80
N ARG A 379 25.56 1.94 -16.25
CA ARG A 379 26.17 3.29 -16.27
C ARG A 379 27.51 3.31 -15.54
N LEU A 380 27.61 2.67 -14.38
CA LEU A 380 28.86 2.58 -13.62
C LEU A 380 29.94 1.80 -14.37
N ARG A 381 29.58 0.71 -15.07
CA ARG A 381 30.52 0.00 -15.95
C ARG A 381 31.02 0.90 -17.07
N MET A 382 30.12 1.55 -17.80
CA MET A 382 30.47 2.48 -18.88
C MET A 382 31.33 3.65 -18.39
N GLN A 383 31.08 4.17 -17.19
CA GLN A 383 31.93 5.21 -16.59
C GLN A 383 33.32 4.68 -16.28
N ARG A 384 33.45 3.48 -15.69
CA ARG A 384 34.77 2.86 -15.43
C ARG A 384 35.57 2.68 -16.72
N ASP A 385 34.93 2.22 -17.79
CA ASP A 385 35.61 2.04 -19.08
C ASP A 385 36.13 3.37 -19.65
N ARG A 386 35.34 4.45 -19.55
CA ARG A 386 35.76 5.81 -19.93
C ARG A 386 36.94 6.28 -19.07
N THR A 387 36.86 6.14 -17.75
CA THR A 387 37.92 6.58 -16.83
C THR A 387 39.22 5.83 -17.08
N ASN A 388 39.16 4.51 -17.31
CA ASN A 388 40.33 3.71 -17.66
C ASN A 388 40.96 4.14 -18.99
N HIS A 389 40.14 4.51 -19.98
CA HIS A 389 40.64 5.04 -21.25
C HIS A 389 41.37 6.38 -21.09
N TYR A 390 40.82 7.30 -20.29
CA TYR A 390 41.49 8.57 -19.98
C TYR A 390 42.81 8.36 -19.23
N LEU A 391 42.85 7.42 -18.28
CA LEU A 391 44.07 7.08 -17.55
C LEU A 391 45.20 6.63 -18.50
N LEU A 392 44.88 5.73 -19.44
CA LEU A 392 45.85 5.21 -20.41
C LEU A 392 46.45 6.31 -21.30
N LEU A 393 45.64 7.29 -21.72
CA LEU A 393 46.11 8.43 -22.51
C LEU A 393 47.05 9.33 -21.70
N THR A 394 46.73 9.57 -20.43
CA THR A 394 47.59 10.38 -19.55
C THR A 394 48.92 9.70 -19.24
N GLU A 395 48.94 8.38 -19.13
CA GLU A 395 50.17 7.61 -18.91
C GLU A 395 51.10 7.68 -20.13
N LYS A 396 50.54 7.53 -21.34
CA LYS A 396 51.30 7.71 -22.59
C LYS A 396 51.90 9.11 -22.69
N ALA A 397 51.11 10.15 -22.47
CA ALA A 397 51.59 11.54 -22.54
C ALA A 397 52.71 11.83 -21.52
N ASN A 398 52.61 11.30 -20.30
CA ASN A 398 53.65 11.45 -19.29
C ASN A 398 54.96 10.71 -19.63
N SER A 399 54.86 9.55 -20.31
CA SER A 399 56.05 8.81 -20.75
C SER A 399 56.85 9.56 -21.82
N GLU A 400 56.15 10.19 -22.77
CA GLU A 400 56.77 11.00 -23.83
C GLU A 400 57.41 12.26 -23.26
N TYR A 401 56.76 12.91 -22.29
CA TYR A 401 57.29 14.11 -21.62
C TYR A 401 58.60 13.84 -20.86
N LYS A 402 58.71 12.69 -20.17
CA LYS A 402 59.94 12.29 -19.47
C LYS A 402 61.11 12.06 -20.43
N ALA A 403 60.88 11.38 -21.55
CA ALA A 403 61.92 11.09 -22.54
C ALA A 403 62.50 12.36 -23.18
N LEU A 404 61.67 13.38 -23.41
CA LEU A 404 62.12 14.67 -23.94
C LEU A 404 63.02 15.42 -22.95
N THR A 405 62.66 15.38 -21.67
CA THR A 405 63.36 16.12 -20.60
C THR A 405 64.78 15.58 -20.36
N GLU A 406 64.98 14.26 -20.49
CA GLU A 406 66.31 13.64 -20.37
C GLU A 406 67.28 14.02 -21.50
N ARG A 407 66.80 14.15 -22.74
CA ARG A 407 67.65 14.52 -23.89
C ARG A 407 68.22 15.93 -23.75
N VAL A 408 67.42 16.87 -23.28
CA VAL A 408 67.84 18.27 -23.11
C VAL A 408 68.93 18.40 -22.03
N LYS A 409 68.81 17.67 -20.92
CA LYS A 409 69.82 17.66 -19.84
C LYS A 409 71.19 17.14 -20.30
N LYS A 410 71.22 16.14 -21.18
CA LYS A 410 72.45 15.49 -21.64
C LYS A 410 73.27 16.36 -22.61
N GLN A 411 72.63 17.33 -23.27
CA GLN A 411 73.26 18.18 -24.26
C GLN A 411 73.98 19.40 -23.63
N GLN A 412 73.42 19.95 -22.55
CA GLN A 412 73.99 21.12 -21.85
C GLN A 412 75.28 20.84 -21.07
N THR A 413 75.45 19.62 -20.55
CA THR A 413 76.65 19.23 -19.78
C THR A 413 77.90 19.11 -20.65
N THR A 414 77.76 18.66 -21.90
CA THR A 414 78.87 18.43 -22.83
C THR A 414 79.48 19.74 -23.34
N GLU A 415 78.65 20.77 -23.54
CA GLU A 415 79.06 22.07 -24.08
C GLU A 415 79.85 22.90 -23.06
N SER A 416 79.48 22.80 -21.78
CA SER A 416 80.15 23.50 -20.68
C SER A 416 81.58 22.98 -20.44
N TYR A 417 81.81 21.69 -20.69
CA TYR A 417 83.10 21.03 -20.49
C TYR A 417 84.13 21.40 -21.57
N LEU A 418 83.71 21.51 -22.84
CA LEU A 418 84.59 21.86 -23.96
C LEU A 418 85.09 23.32 -23.90
N ARG A 419 84.26 24.25 -23.40
CA ARG A 419 84.67 25.66 -23.22
C ARG A 419 85.78 25.84 -22.18
N GLY A 420 85.77 25.04 -21.10
CA GLY A 420 86.81 25.11 -20.06
C GLY A 420 88.20 24.66 -20.56
N LEU A 421 88.24 23.72 -21.49
CA LEU A 421 89.50 23.13 -21.99
C LEU A 421 90.20 24.01 -23.05
N ALA A 422 89.43 24.83 -23.77
CA ALA A 422 89.99 25.81 -24.71
C ALA A 422 90.62 27.01 -23.98
N ALA A 423 90.00 27.47 -22.88
CA ALA A 423 90.45 28.65 -22.15
C ALA A 423 91.86 28.49 -21.54
N SER A 424 92.24 27.31 -21.05
CA SER A 424 93.56 27.07 -20.45
C SER A 424 94.72 27.06 -21.45
N ARG A 425 94.45 26.76 -22.74
CA ARG A 425 95.50 26.71 -23.78
C ARG A 425 95.89 28.08 -24.31
N PHE A 426 94.97 29.05 -24.29
CA PHE A 426 95.25 30.40 -24.75
C PHE A 426 95.99 31.25 -23.71
N ASP A 427 95.98 30.86 -22.43
CA ASP A 427 96.62 31.59 -21.34
C ASP A 427 98.16 31.62 -21.44
N ILE A 428 98.77 30.53 -21.93
CA ILE A 428 100.22 30.45 -22.17
C ILE A 428 100.63 31.32 -23.36
N VAL A 429 99.80 31.35 -24.41
CA VAL A 429 100.02 32.20 -25.60
C VAL A 429 99.84 33.67 -25.24
N ASP A 430 98.85 34.01 -24.42
CA ASP A 430 98.63 35.37 -23.91
C ASP A 430 99.81 35.84 -23.05
N LYS A 431 100.34 34.96 -22.18
CA LYS A 431 101.50 35.28 -21.34
C LYS A 431 102.77 35.53 -22.16
N LEU A 432 103.07 34.68 -23.14
CA LEU A 432 104.21 34.88 -24.06
C LEU A 432 104.01 36.11 -24.95
N GLY A 433 102.78 36.37 -25.39
CA GLY A 433 102.42 37.54 -26.21
C GLY A 433 102.59 38.87 -25.45
N LYS A 434 102.19 38.92 -24.18
CA LYS A 434 102.42 40.08 -23.29
C LYS A 434 103.92 40.35 -23.09
N THR A 435 104.71 39.32 -22.78
CA THR A 435 106.16 39.48 -22.62
C THR A 435 106.84 39.95 -23.92
N TYR A 436 106.31 39.57 -25.08
CA TYR A 436 106.83 39.98 -26.39
C TYR A 436 106.47 41.43 -26.77
N TYR A 437 105.24 41.89 -26.48
CA TYR A 437 104.76 43.20 -26.93
C TYR A 437 105.02 44.36 -25.95
N GLU A 438 105.18 44.11 -24.66
CA GLU A 438 105.27 45.18 -23.65
C GLU A 438 106.67 45.86 -23.57
N ARG A 439 107.71 45.42 -24.31
CA ARG A 439 109.10 45.93 -24.14
C ARG A 439 109.92 45.98 -25.45
N GLU A 440 110.61 47.09 -25.73
CA GLU A 440 111.29 47.38 -27.02
C GLU A 440 112.66 46.69 -27.22
N ASN A 441 112.83 46.06 -28.39
CA ASN A 441 113.97 45.26 -28.90
C ASN A 441 115.38 45.68 -28.44
N THR A 442 115.89 45.06 -27.37
CA THR A 442 117.29 45.16 -26.93
C THR A 442 117.92 43.80 -26.63
N THR A 443 119.24 43.66 -26.78
CA THR A 443 120.00 42.40 -26.64
C THR A 443 119.89 41.75 -25.24
N SER A 444 119.54 42.53 -24.21
CA SER A 444 119.22 42.05 -22.86
C SER A 444 117.84 41.38 -22.73
N GLN A 445 116.92 41.54 -23.70
CA GLN A 445 115.58 40.92 -23.68
C GLN A 445 115.56 39.52 -24.26
N GLN A 446 116.43 39.23 -25.24
CA GLN A 446 116.57 37.88 -25.79
C GLN A 446 116.92 36.87 -24.69
N SER A 447 117.68 37.27 -23.65
CA SER A 447 117.97 36.38 -22.52
C SER A 447 116.76 36.13 -21.62
N VAL A 448 115.81 37.06 -21.51
CA VAL A 448 114.62 36.90 -20.65
C VAL A 448 113.57 36.03 -21.32
N ILE A 449 113.28 36.27 -22.61
CA ILE A 449 112.41 35.38 -23.39
C ILE A 449 113.03 33.99 -23.48
N PHE A 450 114.35 33.90 -23.69
CA PHE A 450 115.06 32.63 -23.66
C PHE A 450 114.97 31.95 -22.29
N ASN A 451 115.08 32.69 -21.18
CA ASN A 451 114.92 32.14 -19.84
C ASN A 451 113.48 31.73 -19.53
N GLU A 452 112.44 32.45 -19.98
CA GLU A 452 111.04 32.05 -19.82
C GLU A 452 110.71 30.82 -20.65
N VAL A 453 111.15 30.76 -21.91
CA VAL A 453 111.01 29.56 -22.75
C VAL A 453 111.77 28.39 -22.13
N LYS A 454 112.97 28.62 -21.60
CA LYS A 454 113.73 27.61 -20.86
C LYS A 454 113.00 27.16 -19.59
N GLN A 455 112.33 28.06 -18.89
CA GLN A 455 111.56 27.73 -17.70
C GLN A 455 110.30 26.93 -18.04
N ILE A 456 109.58 27.29 -19.10
CA ILE A 456 108.46 26.48 -19.63
C ILE A 456 108.94 25.08 -20.03
N ILE A 457 110.05 24.97 -20.76
CA ILE A 457 110.65 23.67 -21.12
C ILE A 457 111.01 22.88 -19.86
N THR A 458 111.54 23.53 -18.83
CA THR A 458 111.90 22.90 -17.54
C THR A 458 110.66 22.44 -16.79
N ASP A 459 109.59 23.23 -16.78
CA ASP A 459 108.32 22.86 -16.16
C ASP A 459 107.70 21.65 -16.85
N PHE A 460 107.69 21.59 -18.19
CA PHE A 460 107.25 20.40 -18.92
C PHE A 460 108.16 19.19 -18.67
N ALA A 461 109.45 19.38 -18.39
CA ALA A 461 110.41 18.29 -18.11
C ALA A 461 110.29 17.72 -16.69
N GLU A 462 110.10 18.58 -15.69
CA GLU A 462 110.31 18.26 -14.26
C GLU A 462 109.04 18.39 -13.40
N ASN A 463 108.00 19.12 -13.83
CA ASN A 463 106.77 19.30 -13.06
C ASN A 463 105.77 18.14 -13.26
N ASN A 464 105.64 17.29 -12.26
CA ASN A 464 104.70 16.15 -12.29
C ASN A 464 103.22 16.58 -12.37
N GLY A 465 102.85 17.79 -11.93
CA GLY A 465 101.47 18.30 -12.04
C GLY A 465 101.07 18.58 -13.49
N ILE A 466 101.98 19.15 -14.28
CA ILE A 466 101.76 19.37 -15.72
C ILE A 466 101.60 18.04 -16.46
N LEU A 467 102.40 17.03 -16.09
CA LEU A 467 102.27 15.70 -16.66
C LEU A 467 100.90 15.06 -16.36
N GLN A 468 100.38 15.22 -15.14
CA GLN A 468 99.06 14.71 -14.77
C GLN A 468 97.93 15.41 -15.54
N GLU A 469 98.04 16.73 -15.76
CA GLU A 469 97.11 17.48 -16.61
C GLU A 469 97.16 16.99 -18.07
N LEU A 470 98.35 16.75 -18.63
CA LEU A 470 98.51 16.18 -19.97
C LEU A 470 97.91 14.78 -20.07
N GLU A 471 98.11 13.92 -19.06
CA GLU A 471 97.49 12.60 -19.02
C GLU A 471 95.96 12.68 -18.99
N LYS A 472 95.40 13.62 -18.21
CA LYS A 472 93.96 13.87 -18.15
C LYS A 472 93.41 14.33 -19.49
N ILE A 473 94.14 15.20 -20.19
CA ILE A 473 93.78 15.64 -21.54
C ILE A 473 93.76 14.46 -22.51
N VAL A 474 94.83 13.65 -22.54
CA VAL A 474 94.90 12.48 -23.42
C VAL A 474 93.78 11.49 -23.11
N ASN A 475 93.50 11.22 -21.83
CA ASN A 475 92.39 10.34 -21.46
C ASN A 475 91.03 10.86 -21.90
N THR A 476 90.82 12.17 -21.81
CA THR A 476 89.56 12.80 -22.21
C THR A 476 89.39 12.78 -23.73
N CYS A 477 90.45 13.12 -24.48
CA CYS A 477 90.39 13.28 -25.93
C CYS A 477 90.55 11.97 -26.70
N HIS A 478 91.22 10.98 -26.11
CA HIS A 478 91.60 9.74 -26.79
C HIS A 478 91.13 8.51 -26.03
N ASP A 479 89.85 8.51 -25.62
CA ASP A 479 89.15 7.35 -25.03
C ASP A 479 89.96 6.63 -23.94
N ASN A 480 90.35 7.39 -22.91
CA ASN A 480 91.13 6.94 -21.77
C ASN A 480 92.47 6.27 -22.14
N ALA A 481 93.13 6.73 -23.22
CA ALA A 481 94.35 6.12 -23.74
C ALA A 481 95.51 6.00 -22.73
N MET A 482 95.77 7.00 -21.87
CA MET A 482 96.83 6.89 -20.86
C MET A 482 96.48 5.91 -19.73
N TYR A 483 95.20 5.84 -19.34
CA TYR A 483 94.73 4.85 -18.36
C TYR A 483 94.90 3.43 -18.92
N LYS A 484 94.36 3.19 -20.13
CA LYS A 484 94.49 1.91 -20.84
C LYS A 484 95.95 1.53 -21.09
N LEU A 485 96.82 2.48 -21.42
CA LEU A 485 98.24 2.23 -21.66
C LEU A 485 98.95 1.73 -20.39
N LYS A 486 98.62 2.30 -19.22
CA LYS A 486 99.20 1.88 -17.92
C LYS A 486 98.67 0.52 -17.49
N GLU A 487 97.41 0.20 -17.80
CA GLU A 487 96.80 -1.10 -17.55
C GLU A 487 97.39 -2.20 -18.46
N ASP A 488 97.53 -1.92 -19.76
CA ASP A 488 98.06 -2.86 -20.75
C ASP A 488 99.58 -3.08 -20.61
N PHE A 489 100.33 -2.11 -20.07
CA PHE A 489 101.78 -2.19 -19.88
C PHE A 489 102.24 -1.76 -18.47
N PRO A 490 101.92 -2.54 -17.42
CA PRO A 490 102.20 -2.16 -16.03
C PRO A 490 103.70 -2.11 -15.70
N THR A 491 104.54 -2.81 -16.47
CA THR A 491 106.00 -2.84 -16.31
C THR A 491 106.73 -1.83 -17.19
N MET A 492 106.01 -0.91 -17.85
CA MET A 492 106.63 0.13 -18.69
C MET A 492 107.39 1.13 -17.81
N LYS A 493 108.60 1.51 -18.23
CA LYS A 493 109.40 2.49 -17.52
C LYS A 493 108.64 3.83 -17.48
N ALA A 494 108.62 4.50 -16.34
CA ALA A 494 107.94 5.79 -16.20
C ALA A 494 108.41 6.83 -17.23
N SER A 495 109.69 6.78 -17.62
CA SER A 495 110.24 7.64 -18.68
C SER A 495 109.71 7.32 -20.08
N ASP A 496 109.29 6.08 -20.34
CA ASP A 496 108.65 5.67 -21.60
C ASP A 496 107.15 6.00 -21.59
N THR A 497 106.47 5.84 -20.45
CA THR A 497 105.08 6.29 -20.26
C THR A 497 104.96 7.80 -20.44
N ARG A 498 105.92 8.56 -19.92
CA ARG A 498 106.01 10.02 -20.10
C ARG A 498 106.24 10.41 -21.56
N LEU A 499 107.14 9.70 -22.26
CA LEU A 499 107.36 9.89 -23.69
C LEU A 499 106.07 9.65 -24.50
N LEU A 500 105.34 8.57 -24.21
CA LEU A 500 104.08 8.26 -24.88
C LEU A 500 103.00 9.30 -24.57
N CYS A 501 102.94 9.81 -23.34
CA CYS A 501 102.05 10.91 -22.99
C CYS A 501 102.30 12.14 -23.87
N TYR A 502 103.55 12.59 -24.03
CA TYR A 502 103.85 13.73 -24.90
C TYR A 502 103.53 13.47 -26.37
N ILE A 503 103.74 12.24 -26.86
CA ILE A 503 103.37 11.85 -28.23
C ILE A 503 101.85 11.89 -28.41
N PHE A 504 101.10 11.35 -27.47
CA PHE A 504 99.63 11.27 -27.54
C PHE A 504 98.97 12.66 -27.43
N VAL A 505 99.62 13.59 -26.72
CA VAL A 505 99.21 15.01 -26.73
C VAL A 505 99.45 15.64 -28.11
N GLY A 506 100.40 15.12 -28.89
CA GLY A 506 100.74 15.59 -30.23
C GLY A 506 102.00 16.46 -30.32
N PHE A 507 102.89 16.44 -29.32
CA PHE A 507 104.14 17.20 -29.40
C PHE A 507 105.08 16.63 -30.48
N SER A 508 105.80 17.51 -31.17
CA SER A 508 106.78 17.08 -32.18
C SER A 508 108.03 16.46 -31.52
N PRO A 509 108.73 15.53 -32.19
CA PRO A 509 109.93 14.91 -31.65
C PRO A 509 111.04 15.91 -31.26
N GLN A 510 111.13 17.06 -31.94
CA GLN A 510 112.06 18.14 -31.58
C GLN A 510 111.69 18.76 -30.23
N VAL A 511 110.41 19.04 -29.99
CA VAL A 511 109.94 19.60 -28.72
C VAL A 511 110.06 18.58 -27.58
N ILE A 512 109.72 17.32 -27.85
CA ILE A 512 109.88 16.23 -26.90
C ILE A 512 111.35 16.05 -26.49
N SER A 513 112.30 16.21 -27.43
CA SER A 513 113.74 16.12 -27.09
C SER A 513 114.18 17.17 -26.07
N LEU A 514 113.56 18.36 -26.11
CA LEU A 514 113.82 19.42 -25.13
C LEU A 514 113.26 19.04 -23.75
N PHE A 515 112.04 18.52 -23.69
CA PHE A 515 111.41 18.09 -22.43
C PHE A 515 112.12 16.90 -21.79
N MET A 516 112.62 15.97 -22.60
CA MET A 516 113.27 14.77 -22.11
C MET A 516 114.77 14.93 -21.87
N LYS A 517 115.35 16.09 -22.21
CA LYS A 517 116.81 16.35 -22.21
C LYS A 517 117.58 15.26 -22.95
N ASP A 518 117.04 14.84 -24.10
CA ASP A 518 117.53 13.73 -24.91
C ASP A 518 117.82 14.22 -26.33
N THR A 519 118.52 13.44 -27.16
CA THR A 519 118.72 13.80 -28.57
C THR A 519 117.48 13.46 -29.39
N VAL A 520 117.16 14.27 -30.41
CA VAL A 520 116.04 14.02 -31.34
C VAL A 520 116.13 12.60 -31.92
N ALA A 521 117.34 12.16 -32.29
CA ALA A 521 117.59 10.81 -32.81
C ALA A 521 117.18 9.72 -31.79
N ASN A 522 117.47 9.92 -30.51
CA ASN A 522 117.09 8.95 -29.47
C ASN A 522 115.58 8.97 -29.19
N VAL A 523 114.90 10.12 -29.27
CA VAL A 523 113.43 10.19 -29.18
C VAL A 523 112.78 9.38 -30.30
N TYR A 524 113.25 9.52 -31.55
CA TYR A 524 112.77 8.68 -32.66
C TYR A 524 113.07 7.19 -32.45
N ALA A 525 114.28 6.85 -32.00
CA ALA A 525 114.66 5.47 -31.72
C ALA A 525 113.82 4.85 -30.60
N ARG A 526 113.53 5.62 -29.53
CA ARG A 526 112.67 5.18 -28.41
C ARG A 526 111.22 5.06 -28.85
N LYS A 527 110.68 6.03 -29.59
CA LYS A 527 109.34 5.96 -30.20
C LYS A 527 109.19 4.72 -31.08
N SER A 528 110.15 4.45 -31.96
CA SER A 528 110.14 3.26 -32.82
C SER A 528 110.19 1.98 -32.01
N ARG A 529 111.04 1.90 -30.97
CA ARG A 529 111.12 0.74 -30.07
C ARG A 529 109.80 0.51 -29.32
N LEU A 530 109.17 1.56 -28.79
CA LEU A 530 107.88 1.47 -28.11
C LEU A 530 106.74 1.10 -29.06
N LYS A 531 106.73 1.64 -30.29
CA LYS A 531 105.77 1.27 -31.34
C LYS A 531 105.90 -0.21 -31.69
N SER A 532 107.12 -0.73 -31.85
CA SER A 532 107.36 -2.16 -32.08
C SER A 532 106.91 -3.02 -30.90
N ARG A 533 107.19 -2.58 -29.67
CA ARG A 533 106.75 -3.27 -28.45
C ARG A 533 105.22 -3.37 -28.39
N ILE A 534 104.51 -2.27 -28.60
CA ILE A 534 103.03 -2.23 -28.65
C ILE A 534 102.51 -3.10 -29.80
N LYS A 535 103.17 -3.11 -30.96
CA LYS A 535 102.78 -3.96 -32.11
C LYS A 535 102.94 -5.45 -31.82
N SER A 536 103.94 -5.85 -31.03
CA SER A 536 104.22 -7.24 -30.68
C SER A 536 103.35 -7.81 -29.55
N THR A 537 102.70 -6.96 -28.76
CA THR A 537 101.83 -7.38 -27.66
C THR A 537 100.37 -7.48 -28.14
N GLU A 538 99.65 -8.53 -27.73
CA GLU A 538 98.20 -8.66 -27.96
C GLU A 538 97.44 -7.98 -26.81
N THR A 539 97.00 -6.73 -27.04
CA THR A 539 96.10 -6.02 -26.12
C THR A 539 94.89 -5.47 -26.88
N ALA A 540 93.74 -5.38 -26.20
CA ALA A 540 92.48 -4.92 -26.82
C ALA A 540 92.57 -3.47 -27.33
N ASN A 541 93.47 -2.65 -26.77
CA ASN A 541 93.61 -1.23 -27.11
C ASN A 541 94.77 -0.95 -28.09
N LYS A 542 95.33 -2.00 -28.70
CA LYS A 542 96.49 -1.91 -29.61
C LYS A 542 96.29 -0.92 -30.76
N GLU A 543 95.14 -0.96 -31.44
CA GLU A 543 94.86 -0.07 -32.58
C GLU A 543 94.77 1.40 -32.14
N LEU A 544 94.18 1.66 -30.97
CA LEU A 544 94.10 2.99 -30.37
C LEU A 544 95.51 3.57 -30.16
N PHE A 545 96.42 2.82 -29.52
CA PHE A 545 97.79 3.33 -29.27
C PHE A 545 98.60 3.51 -30.57
N LEU A 546 98.45 2.61 -31.55
CA LEU A 546 99.15 2.74 -32.83
C LEU A 546 98.67 3.94 -33.63
N SER A 547 97.37 4.26 -33.58
CA SER A 547 96.82 5.46 -34.24
C SER A 547 97.40 6.76 -33.67
N LEU A 548 97.62 6.81 -32.35
CA LEU A 548 98.18 7.97 -31.65
C LEU A 548 99.71 8.07 -31.81
N LEU A 549 100.38 6.96 -32.12
CA LEU A 549 101.82 6.98 -32.37
C LEU A 549 102.18 7.53 -33.74
N GLY A 550 101.27 7.48 -34.73
CA GLY A 550 101.58 7.79 -36.13
C GLY A 550 102.49 6.74 -36.74
#